data_AF-A0AA92M5B4-F1
#
_entry.id   AF-A0AA92M5B4-F1
#
_cell.length_a   1.000
_cell.length_b   1.000
_cell.length_c   1.000
_cell.angle_alpha   90.00
_cell.angle_beta   90.00
_cell.angle_gamma   90.00
#
_symmetry.space_group_name_H-M   'P 1'
#
loop_
_entity.id
_entity.type
_entity.pdbx_description
1 polymer ?
#
loop_
_entity_poly.entity_id
_entity_poly.type
_entity_poly.pdbx_seq_one_letter_code
_entity_poly.pdbx_strand_id
1 'polypeptide(L)'
;MVNITDQNDIVLDILSRVQKALAAAKGELTPDLVKGVEADIRADWGSDRVFIAKRCGEGYGNRNSRIFRDYLAGERVKLLSRRYELSERQVLRIVKAPVK
;
A
#
# COMPACT_ATOMS: atom_id res chain seq x y z
N MET A 1 -0.88 -23.45 10.65
CA MET A 1 -0.11 -22.19 10.72
C MET A 1 -0.08 -21.59 9.34
N VAL A 2 -0.89 -20.56 9.08
CA VAL A 2 -0.83 -19.83 7.81
C VAL A 2 0.35 -18.87 7.93
N ASN A 3 1.42 -19.12 7.20
CA ASN A 3 2.50 -18.16 7.03
C ASN A 3 1.98 -17.02 6.16
N ILE A 4 1.35 -16.03 6.81
CA ILE A 4 0.83 -14.82 6.16
C ILE A 4 2.04 -13.92 5.86
N THR A 5 2.78 -14.28 4.82
CA THR A 5 3.92 -13.52 4.30
C THR A 5 3.52 -12.68 3.08
N ASP A 6 2.23 -12.40 2.88
CA ASP A 6 1.77 -11.48 1.83
C ASP A 6 1.63 -10.06 2.37
N GLN A 7 2.76 -9.45 2.71
CA GLN A 7 2.87 -8.00 2.98
C GLN A 7 2.53 -7.12 1.76
N ASN A 8 2.18 -7.75 0.63
CA ASN A 8 1.84 -7.13 -0.63
C ASN A 8 0.33 -7.16 -0.95
N ASP A 9 -0.49 -7.90 -0.18
CA ASP A 9 -1.95 -7.87 -0.33
C ASP A 9 -2.56 -6.79 0.56
N ILE A 10 -3.26 -5.84 -0.06
CA ILE A 10 -3.96 -4.75 0.63
C ILE A 10 -5.00 -5.28 1.61
N VAL A 11 -5.74 -6.33 1.25
CA VAL A 11 -6.81 -6.88 2.08
C VAL A 11 -6.22 -7.54 3.32
N LEU A 12 -5.15 -8.33 3.16
CA LEU A 12 -4.46 -8.96 4.30
C LEU A 12 -3.79 -7.94 5.21
N ASP A 13 -3.20 -6.87 4.68
CA ASP A 13 -2.62 -5.78 5.48
C ASP A 13 -3.70 -5.06 6.30
N ILE A 14 -4.86 -4.76 5.70
CA ILE A 14 -6.00 -4.14 6.38
C ILE A 14 -6.50 -5.04 7.52
N LEU A 15 -6.75 -6.32 7.23
CA LEU A 15 -7.22 -7.29 8.24
C LEU A 15 -6.22 -7.45 9.39
N SER A 16 -4.92 -7.49 9.08
CA SER A 16 -3.86 -7.55 10.09
C SER A 16 -3.85 -6.32 10.99
N ARG A 17 -4.03 -5.11 10.43
CA ARG A 17 -4.08 -3.86 11.21
C ARG A 17 -5.31 -3.80 12.11
N VAL A 18 -6.48 -4.21 11.60
CA VAL A 18 -7.71 -4.30 12.39
C VAL A 18 -7.56 -5.31 13.52
N GLN A 19 -6.97 -6.48 13.27
CA GLN A 19 -6.72 -7.49 14.30
C GLN A 19 -5.76 -6.99 15.39
N LYS A 20 -4.70 -6.25 15.02
CA LYS A 20 -3.79 -5.62 15.98
C LYS A 20 -4.49 -4.55 16.81
N ALA A 21 -5.31 -3.70 16.20
CA ALA A 21 -6.09 -2.68 16.90
C ALA A 21 -7.08 -3.32 17.90
N LEU A 22 -7.75 -4.41 17.50
CA LEU A 22 -8.65 -5.17 18.36
C LEU A 22 -7.91 -5.82 19.55
N ALA A 23 -6.73 -6.38 19.32
CA ALA A 23 -5.91 -6.97 20.37
C ALA A 23 -5.41 -5.90 21.37
N ALA A 24 -5.01 -4.73 20.88
CA ALA A 24 -4.59 -3.60 21.71
C ALA A 24 -5.76 -3.04 22.55
N ALA A 25 -6.97 -3.06 22.01
CA ALA A 25 -8.18 -2.58 22.67
C ALA A 25 -8.89 -3.63 23.53
N LYS A 26 -8.27 -4.80 23.78
CA LYS A 26 -8.85 -5.91 24.57
C LYS A 26 -10.25 -6.34 24.11
N GLY A 27 -10.53 -6.24 22.81
CA GLY A 27 -11.79 -6.72 22.21
C GLY A 27 -12.82 -5.65 21.88
N GLU A 28 -12.61 -4.38 22.23
CA GLU A 28 -13.54 -3.30 21.87
C GLU A 28 -13.01 -2.43 20.73
N LEU A 29 -13.67 -2.48 19.57
CA LEU A 29 -13.35 -1.63 18.44
C LEU A 29 -14.07 -0.28 18.60
N THR A 30 -13.41 0.69 19.22
CA THR A 30 -14.00 2.04 19.34
C THR A 30 -13.98 2.78 17.98
N PRO A 31 -14.93 3.69 17.73
CA PRO A 31 -14.98 4.46 16.48
C PRO A 31 -13.69 5.26 16.19
N ASP A 32 -13.00 5.72 17.24
CA ASP A 32 -11.77 6.50 17.10
C ASP A 32 -10.58 5.63 16.68
N LEU A 33 -10.50 4.38 17.18
CA LEU A 33 -9.51 3.42 16.72
C LEU A 33 -9.72 3.05 15.25
N VAL A 34 -10.98 2.88 14.83
CA VAL A 34 -11.31 2.60 13.43
C VAL A 34 -10.87 3.75 12.52
N LYS A 35 -11.12 5.01 12.92
CA LYS A 35 -10.65 6.18 12.17
C LYS A 35 -9.13 6.26 12.08
N GLY A 36 -8.42 5.90 13.15
CA GLY A 36 -6.94 5.83 13.14
C GLY A 36 -6.44 4.79 12.15
N VAL A 37 -6.99 3.58 12.20
CA VAL A 37 -6.65 2.49 11.27
C VAL A 37 -6.97 2.87 9.82
N GLU A 38 -8.11 3.52 9.56
CA GLU A 38 -8.48 4.04 8.24
C GLU A 38 -7.47 5.08 7.72
N ALA A 39 -7.05 6.02 8.57
CA ALA A 39 -6.07 7.04 8.22
C ALA A 39 -4.71 6.40 7.85
N ASP A 40 -4.26 5.42 8.63
CA ASP A 40 -3.02 4.69 8.36
C ASP A 40 -3.09 3.89 7.05
N ILE A 41 -4.22 3.23 6.79
CA ILE A 41 -4.46 2.51 5.54
C ILE A 41 -4.47 3.49 4.37
N ARG A 42 -5.14 4.64 4.48
CA ARG A 42 -5.15 5.66 3.42
C ARG A 42 -3.79 6.30 3.19
N ALA A 43 -2.97 6.48 4.22
CA ALA A 43 -1.61 7.00 4.06
C ALA A 43 -0.74 6.03 3.24
N ASP A 44 -0.88 4.73 3.48
CA ASP A 44 -0.08 3.71 2.79
C ASP A 44 -0.65 3.27 1.43
N TRP A 45 -1.98 3.26 1.28
CA TRP A 45 -2.68 2.68 0.13
C TRP A 45 -3.58 3.66 -0.63
N GLY A 46 -3.93 4.81 -0.06
CA GLY A 46 -4.95 5.73 -0.59
C GLY A 46 -4.46 6.78 -1.59
N SER A 47 -3.15 6.86 -1.86
CA SER A 47 -2.55 7.94 -2.67
C SER A 47 -2.66 7.74 -4.19
N ASP A 48 -3.22 6.65 -4.71
CA ASP A 48 -3.71 6.60 -6.10
C ASP A 48 -5.15 6.14 -6.05
N ARG A 49 -6.02 6.70 -6.90
CA ARG A 49 -7.34 6.10 -7.14
C ARG A 49 -7.09 4.61 -7.42
N VAL A 50 -7.56 3.74 -6.51
CA VAL A 50 -7.42 2.29 -6.68
C VAL A 50 -8.14 1.97 -7.97
N PHE A 51 -7.37 1.76 -9.04
CA PHE A 51 -7.92 1.27 -10.28
C PHE A 51 -8.28 -0.19 -10.02
N ILE A 52 -9.55 -0.42 -9.67
CA ILE A 52 -10.11 -1.77 -9.67
C ILE A 52 -10.26 -2.13 -11.15
N ALA A 53 -9.26 -2.83 -11.68
CA ALA A 53 -9.29 -3.33 -13.04
C ALA A 53 -10.56 -4.17 -13.24
N LYS A 54 -11.41 -3.77 -14.18
CA LYS A 54 -12.59 -4.57 -14.54
C LYS A 54 -12.20 -5.79 -15.38
N ARG A 55 -10.99 -5.80 -15.94
CA ARG A 55 -10.39 -6.89 -16.73
C ARG A 55 -8.94 -7.14 -16.34
N CYS A 56 -8.53 -8.41 -16.40
CA CYS A 56 -7.13 -8.80 -16.23
C CYS A 56 -6.27 -8.09 -17.30
N GLY A 57 -5.26 -7.32 -16.87
CA GLY A 57 -4.37 -6.58 -17.78
C GLY A 57 -4.76 -5.13 -18.08
N GLU A 58 -5.86 -4.59 -17.56
CA GLU A 58 -6.06 -3.13 -17.57
C GLU A 58 -5.11 -2.51 -16.54
N GLY A 59 -4.01 -1.96 -17.04
CA GLY A 59 -2.85 -1.60 -16.23
C GLY A 59 -3.00 -0.27 -15.49
N TYR A 60 -2.80 -0.37 -14.18
CA TYR A 60 -2.16 0.58 -13.28
C TYR A 60 -1.76 1.93 -13.92
N GLY A 61 -2.30 3.02 -13.36
CA GLY A 61 -2.13 4.37 -13.87
C GLY A 61 -0.69 4.72 -14.25
N ASN A 62 -0.53 5.53 -15.30
CA ASN A 62 0.71 6.10 -15.87
C ASN A 62 1.81 6.44 -14.84
N ARG A 63 1.40 6.79 -13.60
CA ARG A 63 2.27 7.04 -12.44
C ARG A 63 3.16 5.86 -12.04
N ASN A 64 2.63 4.65 -11.86
CA ASN A 64 3.43 3.50 -11.38
C ASN A 64 4.50 3.09 -12.39
N SER A 65 4.15 3.08 -13.68
CA SER A 65 5.10 2.84 -14.76
C SER A 65 6.16 3.94 -14.86
N ARG A 66 5.85 5.17 -14.45
CA ARG A 66 6.82 6.27 -14.36
C ARG A 66 7.75 6.12 -13.16
N ILE A 67 7.22 5.76 -11.99
CA ILE A 67 8.00 5.44 -10.79
C ILE A 67 9.00 4.31 -11.07
N PHE A 68 8.55 3.26 -11.77
CA PHE A 68 9.42 2.15 -12.15
C PHE A 68 10.54 2.59 -13.11
N ARG A 69 10.22 3.40 -14.13
CA ARG A 69 11.22 3.95 -15.06
C ARG A 69 12.23 4.85 -14.35
N ASP A 70 11.77 5.76 -13.49
CA ASP A 70 12.65 6.66 -12.73
C ASP A 70 13.56 5.86 -11.79
N TYR A 71 13.05 4.80 -11.15
CA TYR A 71 13.86 3.89 -10.34
C TYR A 71 14.95 3.18 -11.18
N LEU A 72 14.60 2.67 -12.36
CA LEU A 72 15.57 2.06 -13.28
C LEU A 72 16.62 3.05 -13.80
N ALA A 73 16.28 4.34 -13.87
CA ALA A 73 17.23 5.41 -14.20
C ALA A 73 18.23 5.70 -13.06
N GLY A 74 18.11 5.03 -11.91
CA GLY A 74 19.02 5.16 -10.76
C GLY A 74 18.56 6.18 -9.71
N GLU A 75 17.34 6.71 -9.81
CA GLU A 75 16.81 7.66 -8.84
C GLU A 75 16.63 7.00 -7.46
N ARG A 76 17.01 7.72 -6.39
CA ARG A 76 16.89 7.20 -5.02
C ARG A 76 15.43 7.12 -4.59
N VAL A 77 15.07 6.06 -3.85
CA VAL A 77 13.71 5.84 -3.30
C VAL A 77 13.20 7.06 -2.51
N LYS A 78 14.06 7.70 -1.72
CA LYS A 78 13.72 8.90 -0.95
C LYS A 78 13.32 10.09 -1.84
N LEU A 79 13.92 10.21 -3.02
CA LEU A 79 13.56 11.24 -4.00
C LEU A 79 12.22 10.91 -4.64
N LEU A 80 12.01 9.65 -5.03
CA LEU A 80 10.76 9.19 -5.63
C LEU A 80 9.57 9.33 -4.67
N SER A 81 9.77 9.00 -3.39
CA SER A 81 8.78 9.20 -2.32
C SER A 81 8.29 10.65 -2.25
N ARG A 82 9.23 11.61 -2.30
CA ARG A 82 8.89 13.04 -2.31
C ARG A 82 8.25 13.50 -3.62
N ARG A 83 8.78 13.04 -4.76
CA ARG A 83 8.33 13.44 -6.10
C ARG A 83 6.90 12.97 -6.38
N TYR A 84 6.54 11.80 -5.90
CA TYR A 84 5.26 11.16 -6.17
C TYR A 84 4.30 11.18 -4.97
N GLU A 85 4.67 11.81 -3.86
CA GLU A 85 3.87 11.91 -2.63
C GLU A 85 3.43 10.53 -2.12
N LEU A 86 4.38 9.59 -2.07
CA LEU A 86 4.18 8.21 -1.64
C LEU A 86 5.10 7.87 -0.49
N SER A 87 4.68 6.96 0.39
CA SER A 87 5.58 6.37 1.37
C SER A 87 6.69 5.59 0.67
N GLU A 88 7.90 5.60 1.25
CA GLU A 88 9.04 4.84 0.70
C GLU A 88 8.71 3.35 0.56
N ARG A 89 7.90 2.81 1.50
CA ARG A 89 7.39 1.44 1.45
C ARG A 89 6.54 1.19 0.21
N GLN A 90 5.66 2.13 -0.15
CA GLN A 90 4.81 2.00 -1.33
C GLN A 90 5.61 2.12 -2.63
N VAL A 91 6.60 3.01 -2.69
CA VAL A 91 7.54 3.08 -3.82
C VAL A 91 8.27 1.75 -4.01
N LEU A 92 8.83 1.19 -2.94
CA LEU A 92 9.51 -0.11 -2.98
C LEU A 92 8.57 -1.24 -3.40
N ARG A 93 7.30 -1.20 -2.99
CA ARG A 93 6.29 -2.18 -3.40
C ARG A 93 6.01 -2.10 -4.90
N ILE A 94 5.82 -0.89 -5.43
CA ILE A 94 5.61 -0.64 -6.88
C ILE A 94 6.80 -1.18 -7.69
N VAL A 95 8.02 -0.95 -7.21
CA VAL A 95 9.25 -1.39 -7.91
C VAL A 95 9.47 -2.90 -7.82
N LYS A 96 9.13 -3.53 -6.68
CA LYS A 96 9.32 -4.98 -6.43
C LYS A 96 8.22 -5.86 -7.00
N ALA A 97 7.09 -5.29 -7.40
CA ALA A 97 6.01 -5.99 -8.10
C ALA A 97 6.02 -5.60 -9.59
N PRO A 98 7.04 -6.05 -10.37
CA PRO A 98 7.06 -5.75 -11.80
C PRO A 98 5.80 -6.32 -12.45
N VAL A 99 5.11 -5.46 -13.19
CA VAL A 99 3.98 -5.86 -14.04
C VAL A 99 4.51 -6.93 -15.00
N LYS A 100 3.95 -8.14 -14.92
CA LYS A 100 4.18 -9.22 -15.89
C LYS A 100 3.42 -8.94 -17.17
#